data_AF-A0A9X2F829-F1
#
_entry.id   AF-A0A9X2F829-F1
#
_cell.length_a   1.000
_cell.length_b   1.000
_cell.length_c   1.000
_cell.angle_alpha   90.00
_cell.angle_beta   90.00
_cell.angle_gamma   90.00
#
_symmetry.space_group_name_H-M   'P 1'
#
loop_
_entity.id
_entity.type
_entity.pdbx_description
1 polymer ?
#
loop_
_entity_poly.entity_id
_entity_poly.type
_entity_poly.pdbx_seq_one_letter_code
_entity_poly.pdbx_strand_id
1 'polypeptide(L)'
;MFKRIFIITLLIQIILIRPIVSAQKLSKELKQLRENLSGRFSNEDQARFSIDTKPETFVMKQIWAEKENDELWFYAERFRADSTNLPHQQFVWHVKQTDQNRYFIEIFTPKTSLPLITDWKSKTPLFAGLTDTMLVKLSCPLYIVRKTMIEFTGGTKANTCVAGLPANAVYKTIELYCSESTLMLWERGYNATGKLVYGSDKGGTVFRKLEQFK
;
A
#
# COMPACT_ATOMS: atom_id res chain seq x y z
N MET A 1 54.91 60.61 -9.40
CA MET A 1 53.51 60.55 -8.91
C MET A 1 52.78 59.42 -9.65
N PHE A 2 52.29 58.41 -8.92
CA PHE A 2 51.03 57.63 -9.06
C PHE A 2 50.29 57.68 -10.43
N LYS A 3 49.73 56.62 -11.07
CA LYS A 3 49.14 55.31 -10.67
C LYS A 3 49.00 54.44 -11.95
N ARG A 4 49.46 53.18 -11.94
CA ARG A 4 48.70 51.91 -11.80
C ARG A 4 47.81 51.48 -13.00
N ILE A 5 48.29 50.41 -13.63
CA ILE A 5 47.62 49.39 -14.45
C ILE A 5 46.37 48.83 -13.76
N PHE A 6 45.28 48.55 -14.49
CA PHE A 6 44.40 47.41 -14.22
C PHE A 6 43.61 46.95 -15.46
N ILE A 7 43.91 45.74 -15.90
CA ILE A 7 43.20 44.90 -16.88
C ILE A 7 41.96 44.33 -16.18
N ILE A 8 40.76 44.47 -16.75
CA ILE A 8 39.64 43.55 -16.42
C ILE A 8 38.84 43.26 -17.70
N THR A 9 39.23 42.18 -18.37
CA THR A 9 38.39 41.43 -19.32
C THR A 9 37.27 40.74 -18.54
N LEU A 10 36.05 41.24 -18.68
CA LEU A 10 34.86 40.69 -18.04
C LEU A 10 34.43 39.39 -18.77
N LEU A 11 34.99 38.26 -18.35
CA LEU A 11 34.52 36.92 -18.73
C LEU A 11 33.19 36.65 -18.01
N ILE A 12 32.10 36.73 -18.78
CA ILE A 12 30.75 36.37 -18.34
C ILE A 12 30.67 34.84 -18.22
N GLN A 13 31.09 34.29 -17.08
CA GLN A 13 30.79 32.91 -16.74
C GLN A 13 29.34 32.84 -16.27
N ILE A 14 28.43 32.66 -17.23
CA ILE A 14 27.08 32.18 -16.98
C ILE A 14 27.22 30.74 -16.46
N ILE A 15 27.32 30.60 -15.14
CA ILE A 15 27.19 29.32 -14.47
C ILE A 15 25.76 28.85 -14.73
N LEU A 16 25.62 27.89 -15.64
CA LEU A 16 24.43 27.07 -15.81
C LEU A 16 24.18 26.34 -14.49
N ILE A 17 23.43 26.97 -13.57
CA ILE A 17 22.85 26.28 -12.43
C ILE A 17 21.84 25.30 -13.02
N ARG A 18 22.32 24.09 -13.36
CA ARG A 18 21.43 22.96 -13.62
C ARG A 18 20.68 22.72 -12.31
N PRO A 19 19.35 22.81 -12.26
CA PRO A 19 18.63 22.31 -11.10
C PRO A 19 19.01 20.84 -10.98
N ILE A 20 19.73 20.51 -9.91
CA ILE A 20 19.87 19.13 -9.48
C ILE A 20 18.46 18.73 -9.10
N VAL A 21 17.76 18.08 -10.03
CA VAL A 21 16.55 17.31 -9.71
C VAL A 21 17.04 16.20 -8.79
N SER A 22 17.05 16.48 -7.50
CA SER A 22 17.37 15.48 -6.50
C SER A 22 16.22 14.49 -6.50
N ALA A 23 16.48 13.25 -6.88
CA ALA A 23 15.60 12.15 -6.51
C ALA A 23 15.39 12.23 -4.99
N GLN A 24 14.17 12.53 -4.54
CA GLN A 24 13.92 12.71 -3.13
C GLN A 24 13.82 11.31 -2.50
N LYS A 25 14.79 10.99 -1.65
CA LYS A 25 14.87 9.70 -0.97
C LYS A 25 13.67 9.58 -0.03
N LEU A 26 12.93 8.47 -0.12
CA LEU A 26 11.79 8.14 0.76
C LEU A 26 12.06 8.56 2.22
N SER A 27 11.09 9.23 2.84
CA SER A 27 11.17 9.61 4.25
C SER A 27 11.38 8.38 5.16
N LYS A 28 11.90 8.59 6.38
CA LYS A 28 12.11 7.49 7.34
C LYS A 28 10.77 6.81 7.67
N GLU A 29 9.72 7.60 7.80
CA GLU A 29 8.39 7.14 8.15
C GLU A 29 7.74 6.36 6.99
N LEU A 30 7.91 6.82 5.75
CA LEU A 30 7.43 6.09 4.57
C LEU A 30 8.16 4.77 4.37
N LYS A 31 9.47 4.73 4.66
CA LYS A 31 10.23 3.46 4.72
C LYS A 31 9.69 2.53 5.80
N GLN A 32 9.38 3.03 6.99
CA GLN A 32 8.79 2.20 8.05
C GLN A 32 7.43 1.64 7.63
N LEU A 33 6.57 2.45 7.02
CA LEU A 33 5.28 1.99 6.49
C LEU A 33 5.48 0.91 5.42
N ARG A 34 6.45 1.09 4.53
CA ARG A 34 6.83 0.07 3.55
C ARG A 34 7.20 -1.24 4.21
N GLU A 35 8.09 -1.22 5.20
CA GLU A 35 8.50 -2.45 5.89
C GLU A 35 7.32 -3.13 6.59
N ASN A 36 6.43 -2.35 7.21
CA ASN A 36 5.24 -2.89 7.89
C ASN A 36 4.29 -3.59 6.92
N LEU A 37 4.07 -3.04 5.73
CA LEU A 37 3.17 -3.57 4.71
C LEU A 37 3.79 -4.70 3.87
N SER A 38 5.11 -4.67 3.64
CA SER A 38 5.81 -5.69 2.86
C SER A 38 5.94 -7.00 3.61
N GLY A 39 5.37 -8.07 3.07
CA GLY A 39 5.57 -9.42 3.59
C GLY A 39 4.49 -10.42 3.23
N ARG A 40 4.64 -11.59 3.85
CA ARG A 40 3.62 -12.64 3.89
C ARG A 40 3.09 -12.75 5.30
N PHE A 41 1.78 -12.75 5.45
CA PHE A 41 1.08 -12.72 6.72
C PHE A 41 0.03 -13.83 6.78
N SER A 42 -0.33 -14.27 7.98
CA SER A 42 -1.37 -15.28 8.20
C SER A 42 -2.19 -14.95 9.44
N ASN A 43 -3.51 -15.15 9.37
CA ASN A 43 -4.40 -15.03 10.53
C ASN A 43 -4.63 -16.37 11.24
N GLU A 44 -3.82 -17.39 10.96
CA GLU A 44 -4.03 -18.74 11.49
C GLU A 44 -4.13 -18.77 13.01
N ASP A 45 -3.32 -17.97 13.72
CA ASP A 45 -3.37 -17.84 15.17
C ASP A 45 -4.74 -17.34 15.67
N GLN A 46 -5.35 -16.37 14.97
CA GLN A 46 -6.71 -15.90 15.28
C GLN A 46 -7.76 -16.95 14.91
N ALA A 47 -7.62 -17.60 13.75
CA ALA A 47 -8.58 -18.60 13.25
C ALA A 47 -8.65 -19.87 14.12
N ARG A 48 -7.57 -20.23 14.85
CA ARG A 48 -7.58 -21.36 15.80
C ARG A 48 -8.60 -21.19 16.93
N PHE A 49 -8.92 -19.95 17.31
CA PHE A 49 -9.76 -19.64 18.47
C PHE A 49 -11.08 -18.95 18.10
N SER A 50 -11.35 -18.76 16.80
CA SER A 50 -12.56 -18.07 16.31
C SER A 50 -13.31 -18.96 15.32
N ILE A 51 -14.56 -19.30 15.65
CA ILE A 51 -15.43 -20.08 14.75
C ILE A 51 -15.85 -19.28 13.50
N ASP A 52 -15.88 -17.95 13.64
CA ASP A 52 -16.33 -16.99 12.64
C ASP A 52 -15.18 -16.55 11.69
N THR A 53 -13.93 -16.81 12.06
CA THR A 53 -12.75 -16.41 11.27
C THR A 53 -12.15 -17.61 10.54
N LYS A 54 -12.12 -17.57 9.22
CA LYS A 54 -11.44 -18.61 8.43
C LYS A 54 -9.94 -18.31 8.30
N PRO A 55 -9.09 -19.34 8.29
CA PRO A 55 -7.66 -19.16 8.06
C PRO A 55 -7.39 -18.70 6.63
N GLU A 56 -6.52 -17.70 6.50
CA GLU A 56 -6.18 -16.99 5.29
C GLU A 56 -4.71 -16.54 5.32
N THR A 57 -4.10 -16.51 4.14
CA THR A 57 -2.77 -15.91 3.93
C THR A 57 -2.92 -14.64 3.12
N PHE A 58 -2.24 -13.58 3.58
CA PHE A 58 -2.17 -12.30 2.91
C PHE A 58 -0.73 -12.07 2.46
N VAL A 59 -0.53 -11.69 1.20
CA VAL A 59 0.79 -11.40 0.66
C VAL A 59 0.76 -10.00 0.10
N MET A 60 1.77 -9.19 0.42
CA MET A 60 1.92 -7.84 -0.10
C MET A 60 3.37 -7.56 -0.40
N LYS A 61 3.67 -7.26 -1.66
CA LYS A 61 5.02 -7.08 -2.18
C LYS A 61 5.11 -5.74 -2.89
N GLN A 62 6.17 -4.98 -2.61
CA GLN A 62 6.40 -3.73 -3.32
C GLN A 62 6.68 -4.05 -4.80
N ILE A 63 6.10 -3.23 -5.68
CA ILE A 63 6.29 -3.25 -7.12
C ILE A 63 6.80 -1.89 -7.57
N TRP A 64 7.39 -1.86 -8.77
CA TRP A 64 7.91 -0.63 -9.38
C TRP A 64 8.83 0.18 -8.46
N ALA A 65 9.70 -0.50 -7.72
CA ALA A 65 10.62 0.14 -6.77
C ALA A 65 11.60 1.12 -7.46
N GLU A 66 11.80 0.94 -8.77
CA GLU A 66 12.57 1.82 -9.65
C GLU A 66 11.88 3.17 -9.94
N LYS A 67 10.57 3.31 -9.69
CA LYS A 67 9.89 4.60 -9.74
C LYS A 67 10.29 5.40 -8.49
N GLU A 68 11.44 6.06 -8.54
CA GLU A 68 12.03 6.83 -7.45
C GLU A 68 11.21 8.09 -7.11
N ASN A 69 10.11 7.94 -6.37
CA ASN A 69 9.29 9.03 -5.82
C ASN A 69 8.89 8.74 -4.36
N ASP A 70 8.32 9.73 -3.66
CA ASP A 70 7.66 9.57 -2.32
C ASP A 70 6.35 8.75 -2.39
N GLU A 71 6.31 7.76 -3.28
CA GLU A 71 5.17 6.91 -3.59
C GLU A 71 5.60 5.45 -3.47
N LEU A 72 4.71 4.62 -2.93
CA LEU A 72 4.93 3.18 -2.85
C LEU A 72 3.80 2.46 -3.57
N TRP A 73 4.17 1.52 -4.43
CA TRP A 73 3.22 0.64 -5.09
C TRP A 73 3.36 -0.77 -4.53
N PHE A 74 2.26 -1.38 -4.16
CA PHE A 74 2.22 -2.73 -3.65
C PHE A 74 1.24 -3.56 -4.46
N TYR A 75 1.66 -4.74 -4.89
CA TYR A 75 0.76 -5.77 -5.34
C TYR A 75 0.46 -6.72 -4.18
N ALA A 76 -0.80 -7.12 -4.06
CA ALA A 76 -1.26 -7.97 -2.98
C ALA A 76 -2.15 -9.11 -3.46
N GLU A 77 -2.05 -10.22 -2.74
CA GLU A 77 -2.83 -11.43 -2.96
C GLU A 77 -3.39 -11.95 -1.64
N ARG A 78 -4.64 -12.41 -1.67
CA ARG A 78 -5.25 -13.13 -0.55
C ARG A 78 -5.58 -14.55 -0.95
N PHE A 79 -5.19 -15.48 -0.09
CA PHE A 79 -5.37 -16.91 -0.25
C PHE A 79 -6.23 -17.44 0.88
N ARG A 80 -7.17 -18.31 0.54
CA ARG A 80 -7.90 -19.10 1.54
C ARG A 80 -7.03 -20.28 1.97
N ALA A 81 -7.23 -20.81 3.17
CA ALA A 81 -6.44 -21.95 3.64
C ALA A 81 -6.54 -23.20 2.74
N ASP A 82 -7.65 -23.37 2.02
CA ASP A 82 -7.87 -24.47 1.07
C ASP A 82 -7.27 -24.22 -0.33
N SER A 83 -6.72 -23.03 -0.59
CA SER A 83 -6.12 -22.68 -1.88
C SER A 83 -4.90 -21.77 -1.71
N THR A 84 -3.70 -22.35 -1.77
CA THR A 84 -2.41 -21.63 -1.66
C THR A 84 -1.79 -21.22 -3.01
N ASN A 85 -2.41 -21.67 -4.11
CA ASN A 85 -1.92 -21.45 -5.47
C ASN A 85 -2.85 -20.57 -6.32
N LEU A 86 -4.10 -20.37 -5.90
CA LEU A 86 -5.03 -19.46 -6.57
C LEU A 86 -5.54 -18.45 -5.54
N PRO A 87 -5.15 -17.17 -5.63
CA PRO A 87 -5.67 -16.15 -4.74
C PRO A 87 -7.15 -15.92 -5.05
N HIS A 88 -7.95 -15.75 -4.02
CA HIS A 88 -9.35 -15.36 -4.17
C HIS A 88 -9.51 -13.85 -4.40
N GLN A 89 -8.45 -13.07 -4.12
CA GLN A 89 -8.43 -11.63 -4.34
C GLN A 89 -7.02 -11.17 -4.72
N GLN A 90 -6.95 -10.29 -5.72
CA GLN A 90 -5.75 -9.56 -6.11
C GLN A 90 -6.07 -8.06 -6.10
N PHE A 91 -5.15 -7.24 -5.63
CA PHE A 91 -5.28 -5.78 -5.70
C PHE A 91 -3.92 -5.10 -5.68
N VAL A 92 -3.91 -3.83 -6.06
CA VAL A 92 -2.74 -2.96 -6.00
C VAL A 92 -3.05 -1.78 -5.08
N TRP A 93 -2.14 -1.47 -4.17
CA TRP A 93 -2.16 -0.26 -3.37
C TRP A 93 -1.12 0.73 -3.87
N HIS A 94 -1.54 1.97 -4.05
CA HIS A 94 -0.66 3.09 -4.30
C HIS A 94 -0.68 4.01 -3.08
N VAL A 95 0.40 4.01 -2.32
CA VAL A 95 0.56 4.82 -1.10
C VAL A 95 1.28 6.11 -1.45
N LYS A 96 0.65 7.23 -1.15
CA LYS A 96 1.20 8.58 -1.27
C LYS A 96 1.40 9.18 0.11
N GLN A 97 2.59 9.71 0.38
CA GLN A 97 2.80 10.49 1.59
C GLN A 97 2.25 11.91 1.39
N THR A 98 1.29 12.32 2.23
CA THR A 98 0.66 13.65 2.16
C THR A 98 1.29 14.64 3.14
N ASP A 99 1.87 14.13 4.23
CA ASP A 99 2.80 14.84 5.10
C ASP A 99 3.65 13.84 5.91
N GLN A 100 4.40 14.30 6.91
CA GLN A 100 5.27 13.42 7.71
C GLN A 100 4.55 12.21 8.34
N ASN A 101 3.28 12.34 8.74
CA ASN A 101 2.55 11.31 9.50
C ASN A 101 1.21 10.89 8.87
N ARG A 102 0.87 11.37 7.67
CA ARG A 102 -0.39 11.11 6.96
C ARG A 102 -0.12 10.58 5.56
N TYR A 103 -0.82 9.50 5.23
CA TYR A 103 -0.70 8.81 3.96
C TYR A 103 -2.08 8.60 3.36
N PHE A 104 -2.11 8.62 2.03
CA PHE A 104 -3.29 8.36 1.25
C PHE A 104 -3.05 7.11 0.40
N ILE A 105 -3.97 6.15 0.45
CA ILE A 105 -3.86 4.91 -0.31
C ILE A 105 -4.96 4.87 -1.36
N GLU A 106 -4.57 4.81 -2.62
CA GLU A 106 -5.45 4.49 -3.73
C GLU A 106 -5.43 2.97 -3.96
N ILE A 107 -6.61 2.37 -4.07
CA ILE A 107 -6.76 0.93 -4.29
C ILE A 107 -7.11 0.71 -5.75
N PHE A 108 -6.48 -0.27 -6.38
CA PHE A 108 -6.76 -0.70 -7.73
C PHE A 108 -7.05 -2.19 -7.77
N THR A 109 -7.91 -2.60 -8.69
CA THR A 109 -8.09 -4.01 -9.07
C THR A 109 -7.52 -4.23 -10.46
N PRO A 110 -6.98 -5.41 -10.76
CA PRO A 110 -6.65 -5.76 -12.14
C PRO A 110 -7.90 -5.84 -13.03
N LYS A 111 -7.77 -5.45 -14.31
CA LYS A 111 -8.84 -5.54 -15.33
C LYS A 111 -9.21 -6.98 -15.70
N THR A 112 -8.23 -7.88 -15.68
CA THR A 112 -8.36 -9.31 -15.94
C THR A 112 -7.53 -10.07 -14.91
N SER A 113 -7.72 -11.38 -14.78
CA SER A 113 -6.80 -12.22 -14.00
C SER A 113 -5.37 -11.96 -14.47
N LEU A 114 -4.53 -11.44 -13.59
CA LEU A 114 -3.13 -11.18 -13.92
C LEU A 114 -2.42 -12.54 -13.97
N PRO A 115 -1.52 -12.77 -14.94
CA PRO A 115 -0.64 -13.94 -14.92
C PRO A 115 0.39 -13.89 -13.78
N LEU A 116 0.25 -12.95 -12.85
CA LEU A 116 1.11 -12.67 -11.71
C LEU A 116 0.73 -13.48 -10.46
N ILE A 117 -0.21 -14.42 -10.61
CA ILE A 117 -0.63 -15.34 -9.54
C ILE A 117 0.61 -16.01 -8.96
N THR A 118 0.83 -15.84 -7.65
CA THR A 118 1.96 -16.41 -6.90
C THR A 118 3.35 -15.96 -7.34
N ASP A 119 3.45 -14.97 -8.22
CA ASP A 119 4.72 -14.46 -8.75
C ASP A 119 5.61 -13.84 -7.66
N TRP A 120 5.04 -13.45 -6.52
CA TRP A 120 5.80 -13.07 -5.33
C TRP A 120 6.79 -14.15 -4.84
N LYS A 121 6.52 -15.44 -5.14
CA LYS A 121 7.42 -16.58 -4.86
C LYS A 121 8.66 -16.61 -5.76
N SER A 122 8.62 -15.90 -6.89
CA SER A 122 9.75 -15.82 -7.82
C SER A 122 10.90 -15.00 -7.24
N LYS A 123 12.14 -15.47 -7.50
CA LYS A 123 13.37 -14.72 -7.18
C LYS A 123 13.46 -13.42 -7.96
N THR A 124 12.85 -13.37 -9.14
CA THR A 124 12.74 -12.18 -9.99
C THR A 124 11.27 -12.04 -10.37
N PRO A 125 10.44 -11.41 -9.52
CA PRO A 125 9.01 -11.31 -9.75
C PRO A 125 8.74 -10.52 -11.04
N LEU A 126 7.89 -11.08 -11.90
CA LEU A 126 7.42 -10.60 -13.20
C LEU A 126 6.47 -9.39 -13.12
N PHE A 127 6.52 -8.59 -12.04
CA PHE A 127 5.86 -7.29 -12.02
C PHE A 127 6.32 -6.37 -13.17
N ALA A 128 7.43 -6.70 -13.85
CA ALA A 128 7.88 -6.07 -15.08
C ALA A 128 6.81 -6.00 -16.19
N GLY A 129 5.86 -6.95 -16.22
CA GLY A 129 4.74 -6.92 -17.17
C GLY A 129 3.52 -6.13 -16.70
N LEU A 130 3.45 -5.78 -15.41
CA LEU A 130 2.34 -5.02 -14.87
C LEU A 130 2.49 -3.56 -15.28
N THR A 131 1.48 -3.03 -15.96
CA THR A 131 1.37 -1.60 -16.26
C THR A 131 0.14 -1.02 -15.60
N ASP A 132 0.15 0.28 -15.35
CA ASP A 132 -1.00 1.03 -14.82
C ASP A 132 -2.24 0.89 -15.70
N THR A 133 -2.07 0.75 -17.02
CA THR A 133 -3.16 0.50 -17.97
C THR A 133 -3.93 -0.81 -17.72
N MET A 134 -3.34 -1.76 -16.99
CA MET A 134 -3.99 -3.03 -16.60
C MET A 134 -4.78 -2.91 -15.30
N LEU A 135 -4.74 -1.74 -14.65
CA LEU A 135 -5.35 -1.49 -13.35
C LEU A 135 -6.61 -0.63 -13.49
N VAL A 136 -7.61 -0.89 -12.66
CA VAL A 136 -8.82 -0.07 -12.49
C VAL A 136 -8.81 0.50 -11.09
N LYS A 137 -8.81 1.83 -11.00
CA LYS A 137 -8.91 2.53 -9.72
C LYS A 137 -10.27 2.25 -9.08
N LEU A 138 -10.27 1.81 -7.83
CA LEU A 138 -11.46 1.64 -7.02
C LEU A 138 -11.73 2.94 -6.26
N SER A 139 -13.00 3.38 -6.26
CA SER A 139 -13.48 4.46 -5.41
C SER A 139 -13.57 3.99 -3.96
N CYS A 140 -12.43 3.75 -3.34
CA CYS A 140 -12.27 3.21 -1.99
C CYS A 140 -10.93 3.63 -1.35
N PRO A 141 -10.65 4.94 -1.23
CA PRO A 141 -9.36 5.37 -0.69
C PRO A 141 -9.24 5.09 0.82
N LEU A 142 -8.03 4.83 1.29
CA LEU A 142 -7.70 4.78 2.71
C LEU A 142 -6.91 6.02 3.12
N TYR A 143 -7.22 6.54 4.30
CA TYR A 143 -6.51 7.63 4.94
C TYR A 143 -5.80 7.05 6.16
N ILE A 144 -4.48 6.99 6.11
CA ILE A 144 -3.65 6.35 7.13
C ILE A 144 -2.88 7.42 7.89
N VAL A 145 -2.81 7.26 9.20
CA VAL A 145 -2.01 8.08 10.10
C VAL A 145 -0.97 7.23 10.81
N ARG A 146 0.20 7.80 11.04
CA ARG A 146 1.20 7.23 11.92
C ARG A 146 0.76 7.43 13.36
N LYS A 147 0.55 6.32 14.08
CA LYS A 147 0.09 6.30 15.46
C LYS A 147 1.26 6.42 16.44
N THR A 148 2.34 5.70 16.17
CA THR A 148 3.58 5.71 16.95
C THR A 148 4.79 5.66 16.02
N MET A 149 5.99 5.48 16.58
CA MET A 149 7.20 5.39 15.77
C MET A 149 7.17 4.24 14.75
N ILE A 150 6.47 3.14 15.08
CA ILE A 150 6.47 1.88 14.31
C ILE A 150 5.06 1.38 13.95
N GLU A 151 4.01 2.12 14.32
CA GLU A 151 2.62 1.72 14.09
C GLU A 151 1.86 2.74 13.25
N PHE A 152 1.01 2.22 12.37
CA PHE A 152 0.14 3.01 11.51
C PHE A 152 -1.29 2.49 11.62
N THR A 153 -2.26 3.38 11.48
CA THR A 153 -3.67 3.02 11.50
C THR A 153 -4.50 3.97 10.65
N GLY A 154 -5.67 3.56 10.22
CA GLY A 154 -6.57 4.43 9.49
C GLY A 154 -7.61 3.63 8.75
N GLY A 155 -8.21 4.22 7.72
CA GLY A 155 -9.27 3.56 6.98
C GLY A 155 -9.99 4.42 5.98
N THR A 156 -11.11 3.91 5.48
CA THR A 156 -12.04 4.65 4.64
C THR A 156 -12.80 5.70 5.46
N LYS A 157 -13.17 6.81 4.83
CA LYS A 157 -14.22 7.68 5.36
C LYS A 157 -15.57 6.97 5.25
N ALA A 158 -16.51 7.32 6.13
CA ALA A 158 -17.85 6.72 6.11
C ALA A 158 -18.51 6.87 4.73
N ASN A 159 -19.09 5.78 4.22
CA ASN A 159 -19.87 5.73 2.98
C ASN A 159 -19.10 6.12 1.70
N THR A 160 -17.77 6.26 1.73
CA THR A 160 -17.00 6.66 0.53
C THR A 160 -16.52 5.48 -0.31
N CYS A 161 -16.55 4.26 0.24
CA CYS A 161 -16.11 3.07 -0.48
C CYS A 161 -17.30 2.29 -1.05
N VAL A 162 -17.52 2.49 -2.35
CA VAL A 162 -18.68 1.96 -3.10
C VAL A 162 -18.28 0.98 -4.21
N ALA A 163 -17.02 0.58 -4.26
CA ALA A 163 -16.47 -0.33 -5.26
C ALA A 163 -16.08 -1.68 -4.64
N GLY A 164 -16.20 -2.76 -5.41
CA GLY A 164 -15.88 -4.12 -4.95
C GLY A 164 -16.69 -4.50 -3.71
N LEU A 165 -18.00 -4.27 -3.76
CA LEU A 165 -18.91 -4.45 -2.64
C LEU A 165 -19.24 -5.94 -2.44
N PRO A 166 -19.29 -6.40 -1.18
CA PRO A 166 -19.87 -7.69 -0.86
C PRO A 166 -21.35 -7.77 -1.28
N ALA A 167 -21.87 -8.99 -1.40
CA ALA A 167 -23.28 -9.21 -1.69
C ALA A 167 -24.18 -8.44 -0.69
N ASN A 168 -25.22 -7.78 -1.21
CA ASN A 168 -26.22 -7.00 -0.46
C ASN A 168 -25.70 -5.74 0.26
N ALA A 169 -24.43 -5.36 0.08
CA ALA A 169 -23.90 -4.09 0.57
C ALA A 169 -24.03 -2.98 -0.48
N VAL A 170 -24.28 -1.74 -0.04
CA VAL A 170 -24.28 -0.53 -0.88
C VAL A 170 -23.07 0.37 -0.62
N TYR A 171 -22.40 0.18 0.52
CA TYR A 171 -21.06 0.70 0.79
C TYR A 171 -20.31 -0.28 1.70
N LYS A 172 -18.99 -0.13 1.77
CA LYS A 172 -18.17 -0.82 2.77
C LYS A 172 -17.26 0.15 3.50
N THR A 173 -16.77 -0.27 4.66
CA THR A 173 -15.70 0.40 5.40
C THR A 173 -14.51 -0.53 5.51
N ILE A 174 -13.32 0.04 5.47
CA ILE A 174 -12.07 -0.67 5.69
C ILE A 174 -11.32 0.06 6.80
N GLU A 175 -10.94 -0.64 7.85
CA GLU A 175 -9.98 -0.16 8.85
C GLU A 175 -8.70 -0.97 8.74
N LEU A 176 -7.58 -0.27 8.85
CA LEU A 176 -6.23 -0.80 8.76
C LEU A 176 -5.50 -0.49 10.07
N TYR A 177 -4.76 -1.47 10.54
CA TYR A 177 -3.65 -1.25 11.47
C TYR A 177 -2.46 -2.06 11.00
N CYS A 178 -1.26 -1.49 11.03
CA CYS A 178 -0.04 -2.25 10.77
C CYS A 178 1.13 -1.82 11.66
N SER A 179 1.92 -2.81 12.04
CA SER A 179 3.18 -2.70 12.76
C SER A 179 4.23 -3.61 12.10
N GLU A 180 5.40 -3.74 12.71
CA GLU A 180 6.47 -4.60 12.19
C GLU A 180 6.05 -6.07 12.08
N SER A 181 5.21 -6.55 13.00
CA SER A 181 4.83 -7.96 13.11
C SER A 181 3.36 -8.25 12.79
N THR A 182 2.53 -7.22 12.67
CA THR A 182 1.07 -7.36 12.60
C THR A 182 0.46 -6.53 11.49
N LEU A 183 -0.48 -7.11 10.76
CA LEU A 183 -1.39 -6.42 9.85
C LEU A 183 -2.81 -6.78 10.29
N MET A 184 -3.64 -5.79 10.58
CA MET A 184 -5.06 -6.00 10.83
C MET A 184 -5.86 -5.29 9.74
N LEU A 185 -6.81 -6.01 9.17
CA LEU A 185 -7.79 -5.48 8.23
C LEU A 185 -9.20 -5.74 8.77
N TRP A 186 -10.01 -4.70 8.86
CA TRP A 186 -11.41 -4.83 9.24
C TRP A 186 -12.30 -4.30 8.12
N GLU A 187 -12.77 -5.23 7.28
CA GLU A 187 -13.67 -4.93 6.18
C GLU A 187 -15.12 -5.24 6.58
N ARG A 188 -16.00 -4.25 6.43
CA ARG A 188 -17.42 -4.34 6.80
C ARG A 188 -18.29 -3.79 5.69
N GLY A 189 -19.31 -4.53 5.28
CA GLY A 189 -20.27 -4.12 4.26
C GLY A 189 -21.62 -3.78 4.88
N TYR A 190 -22.24 -2.71 4.40
CA TYR A 190 -23.49 -2.17 4.93
C TYR A 190 -24.53 -1.98 3.84
N ASN A 191 -25.80 -2.22 4.16
CA ASN A 191 -26.91 -1.94 3.26
C ASN A 191 -27.33 -0.45 3.30
N ALA A 192 -28.35 -0.08 2.52
CA ALA A 192 -28.85 1.30 2.45
C ALA A 192 -29.40 1.87 3.78
N THR A 193 -29.77 1.00 4.73
CA THR A 193 -30.25 1.41 6.06
C THR A 193 -29.11 1.48 7.09
N GLY A 194 -27.85 1.29 6.68
CA GLY A 194 -26.68 1.27 7.57
C GLY A 194 -26.54 -0.01 8.41
N LYS A 195 -27.28 -1.08 8.08
CA LYS A 195 -27.15 -2.37 8.77
C LYS A 195 -25.95 -3.13 8.22
N LEU A 196 -25.14 -3.71 9.12
CA LEU A 196 -24.05 -4.62 8.75
C LEU A 196 -24.61 -5.86 8.07
N VAL A 197 -24.14 -6.14 6.84
CA VAL A 197 -24.56 -7.29 6.02
C VAL A 197 -23.39 -8.17 5.58
N TYR A 198 -22.15 -7.71 5.80
CA TYR A 198 -20.94 -8.45 5.51
C TYR A 198 -19.82 -8.07 6.49
N GLY A 199 -18.98 -9.04 6.85
CA GLY A 199 -17.88 -8.84 7.79
C GLY A 199 -18.30 -9.03 9.24
N SER A 200 -17.35 -8.84 10.15
CA SER A 200 -17.51 -9.07 11.59
C SER A 200 -17.91 -7.79 12.32
N ASP A 201 -18.79 -7.89 13.30
CA ASP A 201 -19.09 -6.85 14.29
C ASP A 201 -18.17 -6.90 15.53
N LYS A 202 -17.45 -8.01 15.73
CA LYS A 202 -16.58 -8.25 16.90
C LYS A 202 -15.17 -7.70 16.75
N GLY A 203 -14.68 -7.49 15.52
CA GLY A 203 -13.33 -7.01 15.28
C GLY A 203 -12.76 -7.42 13.93
N GLY A 204 -11.62 -6.81 13.58
CA GLY A 204 -10.89 -7.08 12.34
C GLY A 204 -10.18 -8.44 12.31
N THR A 205 -9.82 -8.85 11.10
CA THR A 205 -8.95 -10.00 10.88
C THR A 205 -7.50 -9.59 11.17
N VAL A 206 -6.85 -10.30 12.08
CA VAL A 206 -5.48 -10.03 12.53
C VAL A 206 -4.54 -11.04 11.90
N PHE A 207 -3.62 -10.55 11.06
CA PHE A 207 -2.60 -11.35 10.42
C PHE A 207 -1.23 -11.10 11.07
N ARG A 208 -0.57 -12.18 11.50
CA ARG A 208 0.83 -12.16 11.93
C ARG A 208 1.75 -12.24 10.73
N LYS A 209 2.79 -11.40 10.69
CA LYS A 209 3.84 -11.48 9.67
C LYS A 209 4.65 -12.76 9.85
N LEU A 210 4.70 -13.56 8.79
CA LEU A 210 5.47 -14.80 8.70
C LEU A 210 6.82 -14.58 8.03
N GLU A 211 6.88 -13.62 7.10
CA GLU A 211 8.06 -13.37 6.26
C GLU A 211 8.10 -11.90 5.87
N GLN A 212 9.27 -11.28 6.02
CA GLN A 212 9.54 -9.92 5.55
C GLN A 212 10.04 -9.96 4.11
N PHE A 213 9.42 -9.17 3.24
CA PHE A 213 9.95 -8.94 1.90
C PHE A 213 10.84 -7.70 1.90
N LYS A 214 11.97 -7.79 1.19
CA LYS A 214 12.91 -6.69 0.96
C LYS A 214 12.62 -5.99 -0.35
#